data_AF-A0A3D1H5P7-F1
#
_entry.id   AF-A0A3D1H5P7-F1
#
_cell.length_a   1.000
_cell.length_b   1.000
_cell.length_c   1.000
_cell.angle_alpha   90.00
_cell.angle_beta   90.00
_cell.angle_gamma   90.00
#
_symmetry.space_group_name_H-M   'P 1'
#
loop_
_entity.id
_entity.type
_entity.pdbx_description
1 polymer ?
#
loop_
_entity_poly.entity_id
_entity_poly.type
_entity_poly.pdbx_seq_one_letter_code
_entity_poly.pdbx_strand_id
1 'polypeptide(L)'
;MLKHSYLSNADVDATEHLYQQYKADKSSVDESWQRFFEGFDLAYGDLGLNDGEGSSSAQGQTEVSGWMIKEINVLNLINNGYRTRGHFFTKTNPVRERRTYTPDLSIENFGLEQADLDKTFNAG
;
A
#
# COMPACT_ATOMS: atom_id res chain seq x y z
N MET A 1 5.98 -28.17 -8.30
CA MET A 1 7.40 -27.75 -8.32
C MET A 1 7.49 -26.49 -7.46
N LEU A 2 8.04 -26.59 -6.25
CA LEU A 2 8.04 -25.50 -5.26
C LEU A 2 9.04 -24.41 -5.68
N LYS A 3 8.55 -23.29 -6.23
CA LYS A 3 9.35 -22.17 -6.73
C LYS A 3 10.00 -21.28 -5.65
N HIS A 4 9.97 -21.70 -4.37
CA HIS A 4 10.45 -20.90 -3.22
C HIS A 4 11.33 -21.71 -2.25
N SER A 5 11.95 -22.81 -2.71
CA SER A 5 12.79 -23.67 -1.85
C SER A 5 13.99 -22.95 -1.24
N TYR A 6 14.43 -21.82 -1.81
CA TYR A 6 15.53 -20.99 -1.30
C TYR A 6 15.15 -20.19 -0.04
N LEU A 7 13.86 -19.96 0.22
CA LEU A 7 13.38 -19.28 1.44
C LEU A 7 13.07 -20.28 2.55
N SER A 8 12.60 -21.48 2.20
CA SER A 8 12.11 -22.46 3.18
C SER A 8 13.21 -23.18 3.98
N ASN A 9 14.47 -23.06 3.57
CA ASN A 9 15.63 -23.73 4.20
C ASN A 9 16.81 -22.78 4.42
N ALA A 10 16.61 -21.47 4.21
CA ALA A 10 17.63 -20.48 4.54
C ALA A 10 17.68 -20.31 6.06
N ASP A 11 18.89 -20.32 6.61
CA ASP A 11 19.11 -19.95 8.00
C ASP A 11 18.66 -18.49 8.19
N VAL A 12 17.77 -18.27 9.16
CA VAL A 12 17.24 -16.93 9.46
C VAL A 12 18.39 -15.97 9.77
N ASP A 13 19.43 -16.47 10.43
CA ASP A 13 20.64 -15.72 10.74
C ASP A 13 21.41 -15.30 9.48
N ALA A 14 21.44 -16.15 8.44
CA ALA A 14 22.08 -15.83 7.18
C ALA A 14 21.31 -14.74 6.41
N THR A 15 19.97 -14.79 6.43
CA THR A 15 19.15 -13.74 5.80
C THR A 15 19.29 -12.39 6.51
N GLU A 16 19.38 -12.40 7.84
CA GLU A 16 19.61 -11.19 8.63
C GLU A 16 20.98 -10.59 8.33
N HIS A 17 22.04 -11.42 8.30
CA HIS A 17 23.38 -10.94 7.95
C HIS A 17 23.42 -10.35 6.53
N LEU A 18 22.74 -10.99 5.58
CA LEU A 18 22.65 -10.51 4.20
C LEU A 18 21.94 -9.15 4.11
N TYR A 19 20.89 -8.96 4.92
CA TYR A 19 20.18 -7.69 5.01
C TYR A 19 21.01 -6.59 5.68
N GLN A 20 21.78 -6.93 6.72
CA GLN A 20 22.74 -5.98 7.33
C GLN A 20 23.83 -5.56 6.34
N GLN A 21 24.31 -6.48 5.52
CA GLN A 21 25.27 -6.20 4.46
C GLN A 21 24.66 -5.27 3.39
N TYR A 22 23.41 -5.53 2.97
CA TYR A 22 22.65 -4.66 2.07
C TYR A 22 22.46 -3.24 2.64
N LYS A 23 22.19 -3.11 3.94
CA LYS A 23 22.09 -1.80 4.62
C LYS A 23 23.39 -1.02 4.63
N ALA A 24 24.53 -1.71 4.78
CA ALA A 24 25.85 -1.09 4.75
C ALA A 24 26.24 -0.64 3.34
N ASP A 25 26.00 -1.48 2.33
CA ASP A 25 26.23 -1.17 0.93
C ASP A 25 25.25 -1.93 0.04
N LYS A 26 24.41 -1.19 -0.70
CA LYS A 26 23.39 -1.78 -1.59
C LYS A 26 24.01 -2.61 -2.72
N SER A 27 25.22 -2.27 -3.17
CA SER A 27 25.89 -2.98 -4.26
C SER A 27 26.61 -4.27 -3.82
N SER A 28 26.70 -4.51 -2.51
CA SER A 28 27.46 -5.63 -1.94
C SER A 28 26.74 -6.99 -1.98
N VAL A 29 25.44 -6.97 -2.27
CA VAL A 29 24.59 -8.15 -2.45
C VAL A 29 24.25 -8.35 -3.92
N ASP A 30 23.91 -9.58 -4.30
CA ASP A 30 23.46 -9.90 -5.64
C ASP A 30 22.21 -9.10 -6.04
N GLU A 31 22.05 -8.80 -7.32
CA GLU A 31 20.94 -8.01 -7.87
C GLU A 31 19.56 -8.57 -7.48
N SER A 32 19.40 -9.89 -7.42
CA SER A 32 18.16 -10.53 -6.97
C SER A 32 17.80 -10.18 -5.53
N TRP A 33 18.79 -10.16 -4.64
CA TRP A 33 18.64 -9.78 -3.23
C TRP A 33 18.45 -8.28 -3.06
N GLN A 34 19.12 -7.46 -3.88
CA GLN A 34 18.88 -6.01 -3.90
C GLN A 34 17.42 -5.70 -4.23
N ARG A 35 16.87 -6.30 -5.29
CA ARG A 35 15.45 -6.10 -5.68
C ARG A 35 14.48 -6.64 -4.63
N PHE A 36 14.81 -7.75 -4.00
CA PHE A 36 14.01 -8.29 -2.90
C PHE A 36 13.98 -7.34 -1.71
N PHE A 37 15.14 -6.86 -1.24
CA PHE A 37 15.21 -5.94 -0.11
C PHE A 37 14.65 -4.55 -0.43
N GLU A 38 14.77 -4.08 -1.67
CA GLU A 38 14.10 -2.85 -2.14
C GLU A 38 12.58 -2.96 -2.02
N GLY A 39 11.99 -4.08 -2.44
CA GLY A 39 10.56 -4.34 -2.27
C GLY A 39 10.14 -4.58 -0.81
N PHE A 40 11.00 -5.24 -0.02
CA PHE A 40 10.79 -5.47 1.41
C PHE A 40 10.79 -4.16 2.19
N ASP A 41 11.78 -3.29 1.97
CA ASP A 41 11.86 -1.97 2.61
C ASP A 41 10.70 -1.06 2.16
N LEU A 42 10.28 -1.13 0.89
CA LEU A 42 9.10 -0.41 0.41
C LEU A 42 7.83 -0.88 1.13
N ALA A 43 7.62 -2.19 1.26
CA ALA A 43 6.42 -2.75 1.88
C ALA A 43 6.38 -2.55 3.41
N TYR A 44 7.48 -2.82 4.09
CA TYR A 44 7.57 -2.84 5.56
C TYR A 44 8.10 -1.54 6.17
N GLY A 45 8.86 -0.74 5.40
CA GLY A 45 9.38 0.55 5.83
C GLY A 45 8.53 1.72 5.36
N ASP A 46 8.29 1.84 4.05
CA ASP A 46 7.72 3.05 3.42
C ASP A 46 6.19 3.06 3.32
N LEU A 47 5.58 1.92 3.01
CA LEU A 47 4.12 1.77 2.87
C LEU A 47 3.42 1.35 4.17
N GLY A 48 4.18 1.05 5.23
CA GLY A 48 3.62 0.68 6.54
C GLY A 48 2.68 -0.53 6.50
N LEU A 49 2.85 -1.48 5.58
CA LEU A 49 1.90 -2.58 5.35
C LEU A 49 1.85 -3.61 6.50
N ASN A 50 2.61 -3.38 7.57
CA ASN A 50 2.55 -4.11 8.84
C ASN A 50 1.54 -3.52 9.83
N ASP A 51 0.74 -2.52 9.44
CA ASP A 51 -0.30 -1.94 10.31
C ASP A 51 -1.55 -2.83 10.37
N GLY A 52 -1.36 -4.04 10.90
CA GLY A 52 -2.38 -4.68 11.72
C GLY A 52 -2.31 -4.06 13.11
N GLU A 53 -3.23 -3.15 13.40
CA GLU A 53 -3.41 -2.50 14.70
C GLU A 53 -2.18 -1.82 15.30
N GLY A 54 -2.01 -0.55 14.95
CA GLY A 54 -1.50 0.47 15.88
C GLY A 54 -0.04 0.32 16.27
N SER A 55 0.87 0.76 15.41
CA SER A 55 2.19 1.17 15.89
C SER A 55 2.75 2.36 15.12
N SER A 56 2.52 3.54 15.68
CA SER A 56 3.36 4.71 15.48
C SER A 56 4.78 4.42 15.97
N SER A 57 5.74 4.26 15.04
CA SER A 57 7.09 4.86 15.08
C SER A 57 8.13 4.02 14.34
N ALA A 58 8.65 4.51 13.21
CA ALA A 58 10.04 4.27 12.82
C ALA A 58 10.60 5.51 12.13
N GLN A 59 11.57 6.09 12.80
CA GLN A 59 12.30 7.30 12.47
C GLN A 59 13.12 7.08 11.18
N GLY A 60 12.58 7.47 10.03
CA GLY A 60 13.27 7.42 8.75
C GLY A 60 12.58 8.36 7.79
N GLN A 61 12.98 9.63 7.80
CA GLN A 61 12.48 10.68 6.91
C GLN A 61 12.86 10.37 5.45
N THR A 62 12.12 9.48 4.80
CA THR A 62 11.73 9.73 3.42
C THR A 62 10.41 10.45 3.55
N GLU A 63 10.42 11.78 3.40
CA GLU A 63 9.17 12.54 3.30
C GLU A 63 8.47 12.10 2.02
N VAL A 64 7.76 10.97 2.06
CA VAL A 64 6.77 10.63 1.04
C VAL A 64 5.90 11.86 0.97
N SER A 65 6.01 12.58 -0.14
CA SER A 65 5.40 13.89 -0.25
C SER A 65 3.92 13.70 0.01
N GLY A 66 3.32 14.46 0.93
CA GLY A 66 1.89 14.28 1.25
C GLY A 66 0.98 14.30 0.01
N TRP A 67 1.45 14.95 -1.06
CA TRP A 67 0.90 14.87 -2.40
C TRP A 67 0.81 13.44 -2.99
N MET A 68 1.91 12.67 -2.95
CA MET A 68 1.98 11.31 -3.48
C MET A 68 1.03 10.36 -2.74
N ILE A 69 0.91 10.51 -1.42
CA ILE A 69 -0.05 9.74 -0.62
C ILE A 69 -1.48 10.04 -1.08
N LYS A 70 -1.80 11.32 -1.32
CA LYS A 70 -3.12 11.72 -1.84
C LYS A 70 -3.38 11.16 -3.24
N GLU A 71 -2.37 11.10 -4.10
CA GLU A 71 -2.46 10.46 -5.42
C GLU A 71 -2.84 8.97 -5.30
N ILE A 72 -2.18 8.23 -4.41
CA ILE A 72 -2.48 6.82 -4.12
C ILE A 72 -3.91 6.66 -3.58
N ASN A 73 -4.35 7.56 -2.70
CA ASN A 73 -5.70 7.56 -2.14
C ASN A 73 -6.76 7.80 -3.24
N VAL A 74 -6.50 8.69 -4.19
CA VAL A 74 -7.37 8.91 -5.35
C VAL A 74 -7.45 7.66 -6.23
N LEU A 75 -6.33 6.99 -6.49
CA LEU A 75 -6.34 5.71 -7.24
C LEU A 75 -7.13 4.62 -6.50
N ASN A 76 -7.02 4.55 -5.18
CA ASN A 76 -7.80 3.63 -4.34
C ASN A 76 -9.30 3.94 -4.39
N LEU A 77 -9.68 5.21 -4.35
CA LEU A 77 -11.08 5.64 -4.52
C LEU A 77 -11.64 5.20 -5.88
N ILE A 78 -10.88 5.40 -6.95
CA ILE A 78 -11.29 5.03 -8.32
C ILE A 78 -11.42 3.51 -8.46
N ASN A 79 -10.36 2.77 -8.13
CA ASN A 79 -10.28 1.33 -8.40
C ASN A 79 -11.07 0.51 -7.38
N ASN A 80 -10.81 0.70 -6.10
CA ASN A 80 -11.37 -0.13 -5.04
C ASN A 80 -12.75 0.37 -4.60
N GLY A 81 -13.02 1.67 -4.75
CA GLY A 81 -14.31 2.28 -4.51
C GLY A 81 -15.25 2.13 -5.71
N TYR A 82 -15.14 3.03 -6.69
CA TYR A 82 -16.12 3.16 -7.77
C TYR A 82 -16.11 2.00 -8.76
N ARG A 83 -14.95 1.59 -9.29
CA ARG A 83 -14.88 0.52 -10.30
C ARG A 83 -15.29 -0.84 -9.75
N THR A 84 -14.82 -1.19 -8.55
CA THR A 84 -15.09 -2.50 -7.95
C THR A 84 -16.44 -2.54 -7.23
N ARG A 85 -16.77 -1.53 -6.42
CA ARG A 85 -17.93 -1.55 -5.51
C ARG A 85 -19.01 -0.52 -5.83
N GLY A 86 -18.84 0.32 -6.84
CA GLY A 86 -19.79 1.38 -7.20
C GLY A 86 -21.20 0.86 -7.49
N HIS A 87 -21.30 -0.34 -8.03
CA HIS A 87 -22.58 -1.00 -8.33
C HIS A 87 -23.44 -1.27 -7.09
N PHE A 88 -22.90 -1.21 -5.87
CA PHE A 88 -23.70 -1.32 -4.65
C PHE A 88 -24.54 -0.07 -4.37
N PHE A 89 -24.04 1.11 -4.75
CA PHE A 89 -24.59 2.42 -4.39
C PHE A 89 -25.50 3.02 -5.48
N THR A 90 -25.78 2.28 -6.56
CA THR A 90 -26.61 2.75 -7.68
C THR A 90 -28.11 2.71 -7.36
N LYS A 91 -28.86 3.72 -7.84
CA LYS A 91 -30.33 3.79 -7.77
C LYS A 91 -31.00 3.01 -8.92
N THR A 92 -30.77 1.70 -8.98
CA THR A 92 -31.26 0.84 -10.07
C THR A 92 -32.62 0.21 -9.83
N ASN A 93 -33.12 0.19 -8.59
CA ASN A 93 -34.42 -0.40 -8.25
C ASN A 93 -35.50 0.68 -8.06
N PRO A 94 -36.49 0.79 -8.96
CA PRO A 94 -37.56 1.78 -8.84
C PRO A 94 -38.70 1.35 -7.89
N VAL A 95 -38.75 0.08 -7.48
CA VAL A 95 -39.87 -0.47 -6.70
C VAL A 95 -39.60 -0.45 -5.19
N ARG A 96 -38.37 -0.75 -4.79
CA ARG A 96 -37.99 -0.84 -3.37
C ARG A 96 -36.61 -0.28 -3.12
N GLU A 97 -36.43 0.33 -1.96
CA GLU A 97 -35.12 0.75 -1.50
C GLU A 97 -34.13 -0.42 -1.41
N ARG A 98 -32.91 -0.17 -1.87
CA ARG A 98 -31.83 -1.16 -1.85
C ARG A 98 -31.22 -1.23 -0.44
N ARG A 99 -30.47 -2.29 -0.18
CA ARG A 99 -29.70 -2.43 1.07
C ARG A 99 -28.62 -1.36 1.11
N THR A 100 -28.44 -0.76 2.27
CA THR A 100 -27.35 0.19 2.56
C THR A 100 -26.09 -0.59 2.90
N TYR A 101 -24.95 -0.16 2.35
CA TYR A 101 -23.64 -0.77 2.59
C TYR A 101 -22.73 0.24 3.29
N THR A 102 -21.98 -0.23 4.27
CA THR A 102 -20.98 0.54 5.02
C THR A 102 -19.63 -0.19 4.95
N PRO A 103 -18.50 0.49 4.79
CA PRO A 103 -18.35 1.94 4.61
C PRO A 103 -18.82 2.43 3.23
N ASP A 104 -19.24 3.70 3.16
CA ASP A 104 -19.73 4.34 1.93
C ASP A 104 -18.57 4.78 1.01
N LEU A 105 -18.91 5.38 -0.13
CA LEU A 105 -17.94 5.91 -1.10
C LEU A 105 -17.50 7.35 -0.78
N SER A 106 -17.69 7.80 0.46
CA SER A 106 -17.22 9.12 0.91
C SER A 106 -15.69 9.17 0.83
N ILE A 107 -15.15 10.32 0.45
CA ILE A 107 -13.71 10.49 0.21
C ILE A 107 -12.90 10.38 1.52
N GLU A 108 -13.55 10.68 2.64
CA GLU A 108 -13.04 10.61 3.99
C GLU A 108 -12.62 9.17 4.36
N ASN A 109 -13.36 8.16 3.85
CA ASN A 109 -13.00 6.75 4.05
C ASN A 109 -11.72 6.33 3.32
N PHE A 110 -11.24 7.16 2.39
CA PHE A 110 -10.02 6.93 1.62
C PHE A 110 -8.88 7.86 2.06
N GLY A 111 -9.04 8.59 3.17
CA GLY A 111 -8.00 9.49 3.68
C GLY A 111 -7.82 10.75 2.84
N LEU A 112 -8.89 11.21 2.17
CA LEU A 112 -8.93 12.48 1.45
C LEU A 112 -9.78 13.49 2.22
N GLU A 113 -9.43 14.77 2.10
CA GLU A 113 -10.15 15.86 2.73
C GLU A 113 -10.97 16.61 1.69
N GLN A 114 -12.00 17.35 2.13
CA GLN A 114 -12.80 18.15 1.20
C GLN A 114 -12.00 19.25 0.50
N ALA A 115 -10.92 19.73 1.11
CA ALA A 115 -9.99 20.67 0.49
C ALA A 115 -9.21 20.07 -0.70
N ASP A 116 -9.24 18.74 -0.88
CA ASP A 116 -8.59 18.06 -2.01
C ASP A 116 -9.47 18.03 -3.26
N LEU A 117 -10.78 18.35 -3.18
CA LEU A 117 -11.67 18.37 -4.35
C LEU A 117 -11.26 19.39 -5.41
N ASP A 118 -10.67 20.50 -5.00
CA ASP A 118 -10.22 21.57 -5.90
C ASP A 118 -8.81 21.31 -6.48
N LYS A 119 -8.18 20.19 -6.12
CA LYS A 119 -6.81 19.85 -6.55
C LYS A 119 -6.83 18.93 -7.76
N THR A 120 -5.78 19.02 -8.57
CA THR A 120 -5.64 18.25 -9.80
C THR A 120 -4.76 17.02 -9.57
N PHE A 121 -5.29 15.82 -9.77
CA PHE A 121 -4.56 14.54 -9.64
C PHE A 121 -4.45 13.83 -10.99
N ASN A 122 -3.46 12.95 -11.16
CA ASN A 122 -3.38 12.05 -12.30
C ASN A 122 -4.21 10.79 -12.03
N ALA A 123 -5.01 10.37 -13.01
CA ALA A 123 -5.92 9.23 -12.86
C ALA A 123 -5.29 7.85 -13.19
N GLY A 124 -3.99 7.83 -13.50
CA GLY A 124 -3.29 6.67 -14.05
C GLY A 124 -3.42 6.52 -15.56
#